data_AF-A0A1G1BSK2-F1
#
_entry.id   AF-A0A1G1BSK2-F1
#
_cell.length_a   1.000
_cell.length_b   1.000
_cell.length_c   1.000
_cell.angle_alpha   90.00
_cell.angle_beta   90.00
_cell.angle_gamma   90.00
#
_symmetry.space_group_name_H-M   'P 1'
#
loop_
_entity.id
_entity.type
_entity.pdbx_description
1 polymer ?
#
loop_
_entity_poly.entity_id
_entity_poly.type
_entity_poly.pdbx_seq_one_letter_code
_entity_poly.pdbx_strand_id
1 'polypeptide(L)'
;MAEAFTIAEASVPTSDKPLSGSKLLVGWGLLALTMAVSVAIGLFVARTLFRAPQPGPETAAANPVVVIVICLLVGVVFLGGGLVAYLLILVTHCLTFNFTRPVFRTGFTTRLWLANVFVPLLLLGGVGFLVAVPVTALLLAAGLSAGLALGVPFFSVVIAGQFFLAWFSVWAPIQKSLIRKRLTALGVTPEQLAAGVYVGVSDPSVSSMKKLAQIEDDVGMLWFGPETLVYQGDVQRLDIRRDQFLEIERRLDKGSMAAYAGAVHVILRWRDDQGQEHRTRLHVEDCWTLTSMARGLNQLAARLQQWQAEPSTPPPPIPAPSTGEAATASEGLGSAG
;
A
#
# COMPACT_ATOMS: atom_id res chain seq x y z
N MET A 1 37.85 5.54 32.65
CA MET A 1 36.84 4.65 33.26
C MET A 1 35.54 4.90 32.50
N ALA A 2 35.16 3.96 31.63
CA ALA A 2 33.97 4.05 30.81
C ALA A 2 32.85 3.30 31.55
N GLU A 3 31.88 4.03 32.10
CA GLU A 3 30.67 3.43 32.65
C GLU A 3 29.76 3.00 31.49
N ALA A 4 29.56 1.69 31.38
CA ALA A 4 28.61 1.10 30.46
C ALA A 4 27.19 1.44 30.93
N PHE A 5 26.60 2.48 30.35
CA PHE A 5 25.19 2.83 30.53
C PHE A 5 24.33 1.73 29.90
N THR A 6 23.94 0.77 30.73
CA THR A 6 22.99 -0.27 30.35
C THR A 6 21.60 0.37 30.45
N ILE A 7 21.09 0.87 29.32
CA ILE A 7 19.72 1.37 29.22
C ILE A 7 18.81 0.16 29.45
N ALA A 8 18.19 0.10 30.63
CA ALA A 8 17.13 -0.85 30.91
C ALA A 8 15.98 -0.55 29.93
N GLU A 9 15.71 -1.49 29.01
CA GLU A 9 14.53 -1.45 28.16
C GLU A 9 13.30 -1.43 29.06
N ALA A 10 12.70 -0.26 29.25
CA ALA A 10 11.38 -0.13 29.83
C ALA A 10 10.41 -0.87 28.92
N SER A 11 10.03 -2.09 29.32
CA SER A 11 9.06 -2.91 28.59
C SER A 11 7.71 -2.21 28.64
N VAL A 12 7.37 -1.49 27.56
CA VAL A 12 6.02 -0.99 27.34
C VAL A 12 5.06 -2.18 27.45
N PRO A 13 3.95 -2.09 28.21
CA PRO A 13 2.96 -3.14 28.26
C PRO A 13 2.35 -3.31 26.87
N THR A 14 2.94 -4.17 26.05
CA THR A 14 2.37 -4.63 24.80
C THR A 14 1.17 -5.49 25.17
N SER A 15 -0.02 -4.91 25.16
CA SER A 15 -1.29 -5.61 25.43
C SER A 15 -1.68 -6.63 24.35
N ASP A 16 -0.76 -7.02 23.47
CA ASP A 16 -1.08 -7.86 22.33
C ASP A 16 -0.31 -9.17 22.39
N LYS A 17 -0.98 -10.20 22.91
CA LYS A 17 -0.65 -11.58 22.56
C LYS A 17 -0.59 -11.65 21.02
N PRO A 18 0.47 -12.25 20.44
CA PRO A 18 0.53 -12.49 19.01
C PRO A 18 -0.77 -13.18 18.57
N LEU A 19 -1.20 -12.93 17.32
CA LEU A 19 -2.33 -13.65 16.73
C LEU A 19 -2.16 -15.14 17.04
N SER A 20 -3.09 -15.70 17.82
CA SER A 20 -3.08 -17.12 18.16
C SER A 20 -2.91 -17.92 16.88
N GLY A 21 -2.05 -18.95 16.88
CA GLY A 21 -1.83 -19.80 15.71
C GLY A 21 -3.15 -20.33 15.11
N SER A 22 -4.16 -20.57 15.96
CA SER A 22 -5.51 -20.93 15.51
C SER A 22 -6.22 -19.82 14.70
N LYS A 23 -6.07 -18.55 15.06
CA LYS A 23 -6.65 -17.42 14.31
C LYS A 23 -5.93 -17.22 12.98
N LEU A 24 -4.62 -17.40 12.97
CA LEU A 24 -3.82 -17.41 11.75
C LEU A 24 -4.32 -18.50 10.80
N LEU A 25 -4.46 -19.73 11.30
CA LEU A 25 -4.99 -20.87 10.53
C LEU A 25 -6.42 -20.64 10.03
N VAL A 26 -7.31 -20.07 10.84
CA VAL A 26 -8.68 -19.72 10.42
C VAL A 26 -8.65 -18.66 9.31
N GLY A 27 -7.81 -17.64 9.42
CA GLY A 27 -7.66 -16.61 8.39
C GLY A 27 -7.19 -17.19 7.05
N TRP A 28 -6.14 -18.01 7.08
CA TRP A 28 -5.66 -18.73 5.90
C TRP A 28 -6.70 -19.71 5.36
N GLY A 29 -7.43 -20.39 6.23
CA GLY A 29 -8.52 -21.30 5.85
C GLY A 29 -9.68 -20.56 5.18
N LEU A 30 -10.08 -19.40 5.69
CA LEU A 30 -11.13 -18.57 5.08
C LEU A 30 -10.70 -18.06 3.71
N LEU A 31 -9.45 -17.60 3.59
CA LEU A 31 -8.89 -17.15 2.31
C LEU A 31 -8.85 -18.29 1.29
N ALA A 32 -8.37 -19.48 1.69
CA ALA A 32 -8.39 -20.68 0.85
C ALA A 32 -9.82 -21.08 0.45
N LEU A 33 -10.78 -21.00 1.37
CA LEU A 33 -12.20 -21.28 1.11
C LEU A 33 -12.80 -20.28 0.11
N THR A 34 -12.58 -18.98 0.31
CA THR A 34 -13.05 -17.93 -0.62
C THR A 34 -12.50 -18.19 -2.02
N MET A 35 -11.23 -18.58 -2.13
CA MET A 35 -10.63 -18.93 -3.41
C MET A 35 -11.25 -20.18 -4.02
N ALA A 36 -11.44 -21.25 -3.23
CA ALA A 36 -12.11 -22.46 -3.69
C ALA A 36 -13.54 -22.18 -4.20
N VAL A 37 -14.28 -21.31 -3.51
CA VAL A 37 -15.61 -20.85 -3.92
C VAL A 37 -15.52 -20.03 -5.21
N SER A 38 -14.58 -19.09 -5.33
CA SER A 38 -14.39 -18.31 -6.56
C SER A 38 -14.03 -19.18 -7.76
N VAL A 39 -13.20 -20.21 -7.57
CA VAL A 39 -12.89 -21.20 -8.61
C VAL A 39 -14.11 -22.03 -8.95
N ALA A 40 -14.87 -22.49 -7.96
CA ALA A 40 -16.10 -23.24 -8.19
C ALA A 40 -17.13 -22.40 -8.96
N ILE A 41 -17.29 -21.11 -8.62
CA ILE A 41 -18.13 -20.17 -9.36
C ILE A 41 -17.59 -19.96 -10.77
N GLY A 42 -16.29 -19.76 -10.95
CA GLY A 42 -15.67 -19.60 -12.27
C GLY A 42 -15.87 -20.83 -13.16
N LEU A 43 -15.69 -22.03 -12.61
CA LEU A 43 -15.96 -23.29 -13.28
C LEU A 43 -17.45 -23.49 -13.56
N PHE A 44 -18.34 -23.08 -12.64
CA PHE A 44 -19.78 -23.12 -12.84
C PHE A 44 -20.23 -22.18 -13.96
N VAL A 45 -19.76 -20.93 -13.95
CA VAL A 45 -20.01 -19.91 -14.99
C VAL A 45 -19.44 -20.37 -16.32
N ALA A 46 -18.23 -20.90 -16.35
CA ALA A 46 -17.67 -21.51 -17.55
C ALA A 46 -18.56 -22.67 -18.03
N ARG A 47 -19.00 -23.55 -17.13
CA ARG A 47 -19.90 -24.65 -17.47
C ARG A 47 -21.26 -24.18 -17.97
N THR A 48 -21.81 -23.06 -17.48
CA THR A 48 -23.12 -22.55 -17.91
C THR A 48 -23.04 -21.72 -19.19
N LEU A 49 -22.01 -20.89 -19.35
CA LEU A 49 -21.78 -20.10 -20.57
C LEU A 49 -21.26 -20.96 -21.73
N PHE A 50 -20.39 -21.93 -21.42
CA PHE A 50 -19.87 -22.91 -22.38
C PHE A 50 -20.57 -24.26 -22.25
N ARG A 51 -21.82 -24.27 -21.77
CA ARG A 51 -22.73 -25.42 -21.91
C ARG A 51 -23.03 -25.53 -23.40
N ALA A 52 -22.10 -26.12 -24.14
CA ALA A 52 -22.35 -26.53 -25.50
C ALA A 52 -23.62 -27.40 -25.46
N PRO A 53 -24.55 -27.24 -26.42
CA PRO A 53 -25.59 -28.24 -26.66
C PRO A 53 -24.91 -29.61 -26.59
N GLN A 54 -25.52 -30.57 -25.88
CA GLN A 54 -24.99 -31.92 -25.81
C GLN A 54 -24.58 -32.32 -27.22
N PRO A 55 -23.30 -32.65 -27.43
CA PRO A 55 -22.84 -32.89 -28.77
C PRO A 55 -23.70 -34.00 -29.33
N GLY A 56 -24.47 -33.70 -30.39
CA GLY A 56 -24.97 -34.74 -31.25
C GLY A 56 -23.79 -35.61 -31.70
N PRO A 57 -24.03 -36.86 -32.14
CA PRO A 57 -22.97 -37.82 -32.46
C PRO A 57 -21.89 -37.32 -33.45
N GLU A 58 -22.08 -36.15 -34.08
CA GLU A 58 -21.16 -35.53 -35.04
C GLU A 58 -20.43 -34.27 -34.56
N THR A 59 -20.59 -33.86 -33.30
CA THR A 59 -19.95 -32.61 -32.84
C THR A 59 -18.46 -32.88 -32.60
N ALA A 60 -17.66 -32.60 -33.63
CA ALA A 60 -16.21 -32.73 -33.60
C ALA A 60 -15.66 -32.05 -32.34
N ALA A 61 -14.95 -32.82 -31.50
CA ALA A 61 -14.20 -32.27 -30.39
C ALA A 61 -13.36 -31.09 -30.91
N ALA A 62 -13.45 -29.93 -30.26
CA ALA A 62 -12.72 -28.74 -30.66
C ALA A 62 -11.24 -29.12 -30.86
N ASN A 63 -10.68 -28.80 -32.04
CA ASN A 63 -9.32 -29.19 -32.38
C ASN A 63 -8.36 -28.64 -31.30
N PRO A 64 -7.56 -29.49 -30.63
CA PRO A 64 -6.71 -29.07 -29.52
C PRO A 64 -5.71 -27.99 -29.94
N VAL A 65 -5.27 -27.99 -31.20
CA VAL A 65 -4.40 -26.93 -31.76
C VAL A 65 -5.11 -25.58 -31.77
N VAL A 66 -6.39 -25.54 -32.14
CA VAL A 66 -7.18 -24.30 -32.16
C VAL A 66 -7.34 -23.73 -30.76
N VAL A 67 -7.61 -24.57 -29.75
CA VAL A 67 -7.71 -24.14 -28.35
C VAL A 67 -6.38 -23.56 -27.86
N ILE A 68 -5.26 -24.22 -28.16
CA ILE A 68 -3.92 -23.74 -27.81
C ILE A 68 -3.64 -22.37 -28.44
N VAL A 69 -3.93 -22.21 -29.74
CA VAL A 69 -3.72 -20.95 -30.45
C VAL A 69 -4.57 -19.83 -29.84
N ILE A 70 -5.85 -20.09 -29.54
CA ILE A 70 -6.73 -19.12 -28.89
C ILE A 70 -6.18 -18.75 -27.51
N CYS A 71 -5.80 -19.72 -26.67
CA CYS A 71 -5.23 -19.45 -25.35
C CYS A 71 -3.94 -18.64 -25.43
N LEU A 72 -3.04 -18.94 -26.38
CA LEU A 72 -1.82 -18.15 -26.60
C LEU A 72 -2.14 -16.71 -27.01
N LEU A 73 -3.03 -16.52 -27.99
CA LEU A 73 -3.42 -15.18 -28.46
C LEU A 73 -4.07 -14.35 -27.34
N VAL A 74 -5.06 -14.93 -26.64
CA VAL A 74 -5.73 -14.27 -25.52
C VAL A 74 -4.72 -13.98 -24.40
N GLY A 75 -3.85 -14.94 -24.08
CA GLY A 75 -2.80 -14.79 -23.08
C GLY A 75 -1.85 -13.64 -23.39
N VAL A 76 -1.35 -13.55 -24.63
CA VAL A 76 -0.47 -12.46 -25.08
C VAL A 76 -1.19 -11.11 -25.04
N VAL A 77 -2.44 -11.03 -25.51
CA VAL A 77 -3.22 -9.78 -25.51
C VAL A 77 -3.46 -9.30 -24.08
N PHE A 78 -3.88 -10.19 -23.17
CA PHE A 78 -4.12 -9.85 -21.77
C PHE A 78 -2.84 -9.44 -21.06
N LEU A 79 -1.76 -10.20 -21.22
CA LEU A 79 -0.47 -9.90 -20.60
C LEU A 79 0.11 -8.58 -21.13
N GLY A 80 0.11 -8.38 -22.45
CA GLY A 80 0.56 -7.16 -23.09
C GLY A 80 -0.28 -5.95 -22.68
N GLY A 81 -1.61 -6.08 -22.70
CA GLY A 81 -2.52 -5.03 -22.24
C GLY A 81 -2.32 -4.68 -20.76
N GLY A 82 -2.16 -5.67 -19.90
CA GLY A 82 -1.89 -5.49 -18.47
C GLY A 82 -0.55 -4.80 -18.21
N LEU A 83 0.50 -5.18 -18.95
CA LEU A 83 1.82 -4.56 -18.85
C LEU A 83 1.79 -3.11 -19.32
N VAL A 84 1.18 -2.84 -20.47
CA VAL A 84 1.01 -1.48 -20.98
C VAL A 84 0.21 -0.61 -20.00
N ALA A 85 -0.89 -1.14 -19.46
CA ALA A 85 -1.69 -0.42 -18.46
C ALA A 85 -0.88 -0.13 -17.18
N TYR A 86 -0.12 -1.11 -16.67
CA TYR A 86 0.76 -0.94 -15.52
C TYR A 86 1.81 0.16 -15.74
N LEU A 87 2.53 0.09 -16.86
CA LEU A 87 3.56 1.07 -17.21
C LEU A 87 2.96 2.47 -17.41
N LEU A 88 1.81 2.55 -18.06
CA LEU A 88 1.09 3.80 -18.26
C LEU A 88 0.68 4.42 -16.92
N ILE A 89 0.17 3.62 -15.97
CA ILE A 89 -0.16 4.08 -14.61
C ILE A 89 1.08 4.54 -13.86
N LEU A 90 2.21 3.82 -13.96
CA LEU A 90 3.48 4.21 -13.33
C LEU A 90 4.00 5.54 -13.87
N VAL A 91 4.15 5.66 -15.19
CA VAL A 91 4.69 6.85 -15.86
C VAL A 91 3.83 8.07 -15.55
N THR A 92 2.51 7.91 -15.60
CA THR A 92 1.57 9.01 -15.40
C THR A 92 1.18 9.26 -13.94
N HIS A 93 1.70 8.43 -13.02
CA HIS A 93 1.42 8.48 -11.58
C HIS A 93 -0.09 8.42 -11.27
N CYS A 94 -0.78 7.43 -11.86
CA CYS A 94 -2.25 7.31 -11.82
C CYS A 94 -3.00 8.48 -12.52
N LEU A 95 -2.44 8.89 -13.68
CA LEU A 95 -3.01 9.72 -14.75
C LEU A 95 -3.32 11.19 -14.42
N THR A 96 -2.31 11.91 -13.93
CA THR A 96 -2.23 13.36 -13.69
C THR A 96 -3.18 13.92 -12.61
N PHE A 97 -2.58 14.65 -11.68
CA PHE A 97 -3.27 15.35 -10.59
C PHE A 97 -2.80 16.80 -10.56
N ASN A 98 -3.70 17.70 -10.16
CA ASN A 98 -3.31 19.06 -9.80
C ASN A 98 -2.86 19.05 -8.34
N PHE A 99 -1.55 19.07 -8.12
CA PHE A 99 -0.95 19.01 -6.77
C PHE A 99 -1.17 20.28 -5.93
N THR A 100 -1.82 21.31 -6.45
CA THR A 100 -2.27 22.45 -5.64
C THR A 100 -3.54 22.12 -4.84
N ARG A 101 -4.28 21.09 -5.25
CA ARG A 101 -5.50 20.60 -4.57
C ARG A 101 -5.22 19.29 -3.83
N PRO A 102 -6.06 18.92 -2.86
CA PRO A 102 -6.01 17.59 -2.27
C PRO A 102 -6.06 16.50 -3.35
N VAL A 103 -5.12 15.56 -3.33
CA VAL A 103 -4.98 14.48 -4.32
C VAL A 103 -5.64 13.19 -3.85
N PHE A 104 -5.48 12.85 -2.57
CA PHE A 104 -5.85 11.56 -2.03
C PHE A 104 -7.37 11.42 -1.90
N ARG A 105 -8.06 12.47 -1.44
CA ARG A 105 -9.52 12.48 -1.29
C ARG A 105 -10.30 12.61 -2.60
N THR A 106 -9.79 13.33 -3.59
CA THR A 106 -10.60 13.73 -4.76
C THR A 106 -10.65 12.69 -5.87
N GLY A 107 -9.81 11.65 -5.85
CA GLY A 107 -9.88 10.63 -6.88
C GLY A 107 -8.72 9.65 -6.95
N PHE A 108 -7.64 9.85 -6.21
CA PHE A 108 -6.56 8.85 -6.17
C PHE A 108 -7.07 7.49 -5.70
N THR A 109 -7.87 7.43 -4.64
CA THR A 109 -8.41 6.16 -4.10
C THR A 109 -9.20 5.40 -5.16
N THR A 110 -10.12 6.06 -5.87
CA THR A 110 -10.95 5.43 -6.90
C THR A 110 -10.09 4.92 -8.07
N ARG A 111 -9.12 5.72 -8.53
CA ARG A 111 -8.21 5.33 -9.62
C ARG A 111 -7.28 4.19 -9.20
N LEU A 112 -6.76 4.22 -7.98
CA LEU A 112 -5.92 3.17 -7.43
C LEU A 112 -6.72 1.87 -7.23
N TRP A 113 -7.97 1.96 -6.77
CA TRP A 113 -8.86 0.80 -6.67
C TRP A 113 -9.09 0.16 -8.05
N LEU A 114 -9.39 0.96 -9.07
CA LEU A 114 -9.52 0.47 -10.45
C LEU A 114 -8.22 -0.17 -10.94
N ALA A 115 -7.06 0.45 -10.67
CA ALA A 115 -5.76 -0.10 -11.02
C ALA A 115 -5.49 -1.44 -10.33
N ASN A 116 -5.81 -1.55 -9.03
CA ASN A 116 -5.68 -2.76 -8.22
C ASN A 116 -6.56 -3.92 -8.70
N VAL A 117 -7.68 -3.64 -9.38
CA VAL A 117 -8.53 -4.68 -9.95
C VAL A 117 -8.09 -5.00 -11.38
N PHE A 118 -8.02 -3.98 -12.23
CA PHE A 118 -7.89 -4.17 -13.67
C PHE A 118 -6.51 -4.68 -14.08
N VAL A 119 -5.44 -4.10 -13.53
CA VAL A 119 -4.08 -4.47 -13.93
C VAL A 119 -3.74 -5.91 -13.50
N PRO A 120 -3.96 -6.31 -12.24
CA PRO A 120 -3.82 -7.71 -11.84
C PRO A 120 -4.67 -8.68 -12.64
N LEU A 121 -5.92 -8.33 -12.93
CA LEU A 121 -6.80 -9.20 -13.71
C LEU A 121 -6.23 -9.49 -15.10
N LEU A 122 -5.73 -8.45 -15.78
CA LEU A 122 -5.11 -8.60 -17.10
C LEU A 122 -3.79 -9.38 -17.03
N LEU A 123 -2.89 -9.02 -16.10
CA LEU A 123 -1.60 -9.68 -15.96
C LEU A 123 -1.75 -11.15 -15.57
N LEU A 124 -2.51 -11.45 -14.51
CA LEU A 124 -2.70 -12.81 -14.01
C LEU A 124 -3.54 -13.65 -14.98
N GLY A 125 -4.53 -13.05 -15.64
CA GLY A 125 -5.28 -13.71 -16.71
C GLY A 125 -4.37 -14.09 -17.88
N GLY A 126 -3.52 -13.15 -18.31
CA GLY A 126 -2.55 -13.37 -19.37
C GLY A 126 -1.57 -14.51 -19.05
N VAL A 127 -0.91 -14.44 -17.89
CA VAL A 127 -0.01 -15.52 -17.42
C VAL A 127 -0.77 -16.84 -17.26
N GLY A 128 -1.99 -16.80 -16.72
CA GLY A 128 -2.83 -17.98 -16.53
C GLY A 128 -3.11 -18.71 -17.84
N PHE A 129 -3.46 -17.99 -18.91
CA PHE A 129 -3.69 -18.59 -20.22
C PHE A 129 -2.39 -19.16 -20.84
N LEU A 130 -1.27 -18.45 -20.70
CA LEU A 130 0.02 -18.92 -21.22
C LEU A 130 0.51 -20.19 -20.50
N VAL A 131 0.33 -20.26 -19.18
CA VAL A 131 0.67 -21.45 -18.38
C VAL A 131 -0.29 -22.61 -18.64
N ALA A 132 -1.57 -22.32 -18.91
CA ALA A 132 -2.53 -23.36 -19.22
C ALA A 132 -2.15 -24.17 -20.47
N VAL A 133 -1.57 -23.53 -21.50
CA VAL A 133 -1.21 -24.19 -22.77
C VAL A 133 -0.36 -25.47 -22.57
N PRO A 134 0.83 -25.44 -21.95
CA PRO A 134 1.62 -26.65 -21.74
C PRO A 134 1.05 -27.57 -20.64
N VAL A 135 0.41 -27.02 -19.61
CA VAL A 135 -0.04 -27.81 -18.46
C VAL A 135 -1.31 -28.60 -18.76
N THR A 136 -2.20 -28.08 -19.61
CA THR A 136 -3.43 -28.77 -20.01
C THR A 136 -3.14 -30.10 -20.69
N ALA A 137 -2.13 -30.18 -21.56
CA ALA A 137 -1.75 -31.43 -22.21
C ALA A 137 -1.31 -32.51 -21.18
N LEU A 138 -0.54 -32.11 -20.17
CA LEU A 138 -0.10 -33.00 -19.09
C LEU A 138 -1.28 -33.49 -18.23
N LEU A 139 -2.20 -32.59 -17.89
CA LEU A 139 -3.36 -32.93 -17.07
C LEU A 139 -4.37 -33.81 -17.82
N LEU A 140 -4.53 -33.59 -19.13
CA LEU A 140 -5.29 -34.49 -19.99
C LEU A 140 -4.66 -35.88 -20.05
N ALA A 141 -3.33 -35.97 -20.21
CA ALA A 141 -2.61 -37.24 -20.19
C ALA A 141 -2.73 -37.95 -18.83
N ALA A 142 -2.89 -37.19 -17.74
CA ALA A 142 -3.18 -37.70 -16.40
C ALA A 142 -4.66 -38.10 -16.18
N GLY A 143 -5.51 -38.01 -17.21
CA GLY A 143 -6.91 -38.44 -17.16
C GLY A 143 -7.91 -37.41 -16.65
N LEU A 144 -7.52 -36.13 -16.50
CA LEU A 144 -8.48 -35.08 -16.16
C LEU A 144 -9.39 -34.75 -17.36
N SER A 145 -10.61 -34.30 -17.06
CA SER A 145 -11.50 -33.79 -18.10
C SER A 145 -10.95 -32.49 -18.70
N ALA A 146 -11.25 -32.22 -19.98
CA ALA A 146 -10.74 -31.03 -20.68
C ALA A 146 -11.01 -29.71 -19.95
N GLY A 147 -12.20 -29.57 -19.35
CA GLY A 147 -12.54 -28.39 -18.56
C GLY A 147 -11.65 -28.21 -17.32
N LEU A 148 -11.34 -29.29 -16.60
CA LEU A 148 -10.44 -29.24 -15.44
C LEU A 148 -8.98 -29.06 -15.86
N ALA A 149 -8.56 -29.74 -16.92
CA ALA A 149 -7.20 -29.65 -17.44
C ALA A 149 -6.85 -28.23 -17.92
N LEU A 150 -7.83 -27.47 -18.42
CA LEU A 150 -7.68 -26.05 -18.75
C LEU A 150 -7.86 -25.13 -17.53
N GLY A 151 -8.91 -25.37 -16.75
CA GLY A 151 -9.29 -24.50 -15.63
C GLY A 151 -8.27 -24.49 -14.49
N VAL A 152 -7.77 -25.67 -14.08
CA VAL A 152 -6.84 -25.80 -12.95
C VAL A 152 -5.59 -24.91 -13.14
N PRO A 153 -4.79 -25.04 -14.21
CA PRO A 153 -3.58 -24.22 -14.34
C PRO A 153 -3.88 -22.73 -14.41
N PHE A 154 -4.94 -22.33 -15.12
CA PHE A 154 -5.36 -20.94 -15.20
C PHE A 154 -5.68 -20.37 -13.81
N PHE A 155 -6.59 -21.01 -13.07
CA PHE A 155 -7.01 -20.54 -11.76
C PHE A 155 -5.90 -20.65 -10.72
N SER A 156 -5.03 -21.67 -10.79
CA SER A 156 -3.87 -21.78 -9.90
C SER A 156 -2.93 -20.58 -10.01
N VAL A 157 -2.66 -20.11 -11.24
CA VAL A 157 -1.84 -18.90 -11.45
C VAL A 157 -2.54 -17.67 -10.90
N VAL A 158 -3.85 -17.50 -11.17
CA VAL A 158 -4.61 -16.36 -10.66
C VAL A 158 -4.60 -16.35 -9.13
N ILE A 159 -4.83 -17.50 -8.50
CA ILE A 159 -4.80 -17.67 -7.03
C ILE A 159 -3.42 -17.31 -6.48
N ALA A 160 -2.35 -17.93 -6.99
CA ALA A 160 -0.99 -17.69 -6.52
C ALA A 160 -0.60 -16.22 -6.71
N GLY A 161 -0.98 -15.63 -7.84
CA GLY A 161 -0.77 -14.22 -8.14
C GLY A 161 -1.52 -13.29 -7.19
N GLN A 162 -2.75 -13.61 -6.79
CA GLN A 162 -3.48 -12.81 -5.80
C GLN A 162 -2.81 -12.85 -4.42
N PHE A 163 -2.29 -14.01 -3.98
CA PHE A 163 -1.48 -14.07 -2.75
C PHE A 163 -0.22 -13.22 -2.84
N PHE A 164 0.46 -13.29 -3.99
CA PHE A 164 1.63 -12.45 -4.25
C PHE A 164 1.26 -10.96 -4.15
N LEU A 165 0.21 -10.52 -4.83
CA LEU A 165 -0.21 -9.12 -4.81
C LEU A 165 -0.79 -8.66 -3.47
N ALA A 166 -1.37 -9.56 -2.67
CA ALA A 166 -1.77 -9.26 -1.29
C ALA A 166 -0.54 -9.05 -0.39
N TRP A 167 0.58 -9.70 -0.70
CA TRP A 167 1.83 -9.57 0.06
C TRP A 167 2.69 -8.39 -0.40
N PHE A 168 2.67 -8.08 -1.69
CA PHE A 168 3.47 -7.06 -2.35
C PHE A 168 2.61 -5.85 -2.77
N SER A 169 2.91 -4.68 -2.23
CA SER A 169 2.31 -3.42 -2.68
C SER A 169 3.02 -2.92 -3.94
N VAL A 170 2.56 -3.40 -5.10
CA VAL A 170 3.11 -3.03 -6.43
C VAL A 170 2.97 -1.54 -6.76
N TRP A 171 2.19 -0.80 -5.97
CA TRP A 171 1.92 0.63 -6.13
C TRP A 171 2.63 1.52 -5.11
N ALA A 172 3.38 0.95 -4.15
CA ALA A 172 4.13 1.73 -3.16
C ALA A 172 5.01 2.85 -3.78
N PRO A 173 5.69 2.64 -4.93
CA PRO A 173 6.45 3.71 -5.59
C PRO A 173 5.59 4.90 -6.02
N ILE A 174 4.34 4.65 -6.45
CA ILE A 174 3.42 5.71 -6.86
C ILE A 174 2.99 6.53 -5.66
N GLN A 175 2.60 5.87 -4.56
CA GLN A 175 2.18 6.56 -3.32
C GLN A 175 3.28 7.52 -2.84
N LYS A 176 4.52 7.03 -2.70
CA LYS A 176 5.66 7.86 -2.30
C LYS A 176 5.87 9.06 -3.24
N SER A 177 5.84 8.82 -4.55
CA SER A 177 6.03 9.89 -5.53
C SER A 177 4.90 10.93 -5.47
N LEU A 178 3.66 10.51 -5.26
CA LEU A 178 2.52 11.42 -5.11
C LEU A 178 2.62 12.25 -3.83
N ILE A 179 2.96 11.64 -2.68
CA ILE A 179 3.18 12.37 -1.43
C ILE A 179 4.27 13.42 -1.63
N ARG A 180 5.40 13.04 -2.22
CA ARG A 180 6.51 13.96 -2.49
C ARG A 180 6.09 15.14 -3.36
N LYS A 181 5.43 14.88 -4.49
CA LYS A 181 4.96 15.93 -5.41
C LYS A 181 3.96 16.86 -4.73
N ARG A 182 3.04 16.31 -3.93
CA ARG A 182 2.05 17.08 -3.16
C ARG A 182 2.72 17.98 -2.12
N LEU A 183 3.62 17.44 -1.31
CA LEU A 183 4.33 18.21 -0.28
C LEU A 183 5.24 19.28 -0.90
N THR A 184 5.89 18.98 -2.03
CA THR A 184 6.67 19.97 -2.77
C THR A 184 5.78 21.11 -3.25
N ALA A 185 4.58 20.81 -3.77
CA ALA A 185 3.60 21.82 -4.16
C ALA A 185 3.04 22.63 -2.98
N LEU A 186 3.14 22.10 -1.75
CA LEU A 186 2.85 22.80 -0.49
C LEU A 186 4.06 23.56 0.07
N GLY A 187 5.18 23.63 -0.66
CA GLY A 187 6.38 24.37 -0.28
C GLY A 187 7.37 23.61 0.61
N VAL A 188 7.19 22.30 0.80
CA VAL A 188 8.17 21.48 1.54
C VAL A 188 9.42 21.27 0.69
N THR A 189 10.57 21.62 1.24
CA THR A 189 11.88 21.53 0.56
C THR A 189 12.38 20.08 0.41
N PRO A 190 13.27 19.79 -0.55
CA PRO A 190 13.89 18.47 -0.70
C PRO A 190 14.62 17.98 0.57
N GLU A 191 15.26 18.88 1.31
CA GLU A 191 15.98 18.58 2.55
C GLU A 191 14.99 18.17 3.64
N GLN A 192 13.88 18.90 3.78
CA GLN A 192 12.80 18.52 4.68
C GLN A 192 12.20 17.19 4.28
N LEU A 193 11.99 16.94 2.97
CA LEU A 193 11.50 15.66 2.43
C LEU A 193 12.41 14.48 2.77
N ALA A 194 13.73 14.69 2.84
CA ALA A 194 14.70 13.66 3.20
C ALA A 194 14.74 13.38 4.71
N ALA A 195 14.42 14.36 5.56
CA ALA A 195 14.47 14.23 7.02
C ALA A 195 13.21 13.59 7.64
N GLY A 196 12.07 13.63 6.94
CA GLY A 196 10.79 13.12 7.42
C GLY A 196 10.56 11.63 7.16
N VAL A 197 9.46 11.11 7.70
CA VAL A 197 8.98 9.74 7.49
C VAL A 197 7.63 9.79 6.77
N TYR A 198 7.51 9.10 5.64
CA TYR A 198 6.24 8.99 4.91
C TYR A 198 5.22 8.18 5.71
N VAL A 199 4.13 8.83 6.11
CA VAL A 199 3.09 8.21 6.95
C VAL A 199 1.69 8.54 6.47
N GLY A 200 0.79 7.58 6.64
CA GLY A 200 -0.65 7.78 6.57
C GLY A 200 -1.23 7.99 7.97
N VAL A 201 -2.32 8.75 8.08
CA VAL A 201 -3.05 8.94 9.34
C VAL A 201 -4.49 8.48 9.19
N SER A 202 -5.04 7.93 10.28
CA SER A 202 -6.46 7.56 10.32
C SER A 202 -7.02 7.60 11.73
N ASP A 203 -8.35 7.71 11.84
CA ASP A 203 -9.05 7.56 13.12
C ASP A 203 -9.07 6.07 13.55
N PRO A 204 -8.46 5.70 14.70
CA PRO A 204 -8.47 4.32 15.18
C PRO A 204 -9.85 3.81 15.61
N SER A 205 -10.84 4.68 15.81
CA SER A 205 -12.21 4.33 16.16
C SER A 205 -13.02 3.78 14.97
N VAL A 206 -12.59 4.09 13.74
CA VAL A 206 -13.25 3.66 12.52
C VAL A 206 -12.70 2.29 12.08
N SER A 207 -13.60 1.32 11.92
CA SER A 207 -13.24 -0.04 11.48
C SER A 207 -12.68 -0.06 10.06
N SER A 208 -11.55 -0.77 9.89
CA SER A 208 -10.88 -1.00 8.62
C SER A 208 -11.76 -1.76 7.60
N MET A 209 -12.77 -2.53 8.04
CA MET A 209 -13.70 -3.20 7.12
C MET A 209 -14.64 -2.23 6.39
N LYS A 210 -14.92 -1.06 6.96
CA LYS A 210 -15.66 -0.01 6.23
C LYS A 210 -14.79 0.65 5.15
N LYS A 211 -13.47 0.43 5.20
CA LYS A 211 -12.45 1.07 4.37
C LYS A 211 -11.94 0.11 3.29
N LEU A 212 -12.85 -0.47 2.49
CA LEU A 212 -12.62 -1.49 1.46
C LEU A 212 -11.53 -1.18 0.40
N ALA A 213 -10.92 0.01 0.40
CA ALA A 213 -9.91 0.41 -0.58
C ALA A 213 -8.73 1.22 -0.02
N GLN A 214 -8.89 1.94 1.11
CA GLN A 214 -7.82 2.74 1.69
C GLN A 214 -8.08 2.98 3.18
N ILE A 215 -7.17 2.55 4.05
CA ILE A 215 -7.34 2.62 5.51
C ILE A 215 -7.05 4.04 6.03
N GLU A 216 -6.25 4.79 5.28
CA GLU A 216 -5.78 6.13 5.60
C GLU A 216 -6.84 7.19 5.27
N ASP A 217 -7.10 8.10 6.20
CA ASP A 217 -7.98 9.27 5.99
C ASP A 217 -7.23 10.44 5.36
N ASP A 218 -5.91 10.46 5.51
CA ASP A 218 -4.96 11.40 4.93
C ASP A 218 -3.56 10.78 4.85
N VAL A 219 -2.73 11.24 3.91
CA VAL A 219 -1.39 10.71 3.66
C VAL A 219 -0.39 11.86 3.51
N GLY A 220 0.79 11.71 4.12
CA GLY A 220 1.74 12.80 4.25
C GLY A 220 3.10 12.40 4.76
N MET A 221 3.69 13.31 5.53
CA MET A 221 4.99 13.09 6.14
C MET A 221 5.03 13.60 7.58
N LEU A 222 5.77 12.89 8.41
CA LEU A 222 5.99 13.17 9.83
C LEU A 222 7.44 13.61 10.06
N TRP A 223 7.63 14.71 10.76
CA TRP A 223 8.93 15.20 11.20
C TRP A 223 9.01 15.19 12.72
N PHE A 224 10.21 14.86 13.20
CA PHE A 224 10.56 14.86 14.61
C PHE A 224 11.42 16.09 14.87
N GLY A 225 10.82 17.14 15.43
CA GLY A 225 11.55 18.27 16.01
C GLY A 225 11.94 17.96 17.46
N PRO A 226 12.78 18.78 18.11
CA PRO A 226 13.15 18.56 19.51
C PRO A 226 11.94 18.58 20.46
N GLU A 227 11.05 19.58 20.26
CA GLU A 227 9.87 19.82 21.10
C GLU A 227 8.54 19.45 20.45
N THR A 228 8.54 19.28 19.13
CA THR A 228 7.30 19.11 18.37
C THR A 228 7.40 17.93 17.42
N LEU A 229 6.28 17.24 17.29
CA LEU A 229 6.04 16.24 16.27
C LEU A 229 5.10 16.86 15.24
N VAL A 230 5.60 17.09 14.03
CA VAL A 230 4.84 17.78 12.98
C VAL A 230 4.44 16.76 11.92
N TYR A 231 3.15 16.67 11.61
CA TYR A 231 2.62 15.95 10.46
C TYR A 231 2.06 16.94 9.44
N GLN A 232 2.45 16.80 8.18
CA GLN A 232 1.84 17.51 7.06
C GLN A 232 1.31 16.48 6.08
N GLY A 233 -0.01 16.42 5.95
CA GLY A 233 -0.74 15.60 5.00
C GLY A 233 -1.20 16.37 3.79
N ASP A 234 -2.07 15.72 3.01
CA ASP A 234 -2.73 16.28 1.85
C ASP A 234 -3.77 17.33 2.23
N VAL A 235 -4.45 17.10 3.36
CA VAL A 235 -5.52 17.96 3.89
C VAL A 235 -5.25 18.40 5.32
N GLN A 236 -4.69 17.52 6.14
CA GLN A 236 -4.52 17.77 7.57
C GLN A 236 -3.09 18.21 7.88
N ARG A 237 -2.94 19.03 8.92
CA ARG A 237 -1.67 19.33 9.56
C ARG A 237 -1.83 19.10 11.05
N LEU A 238 -0.91 18.35 11.65
CA LEU A 238 -0.84 18.16 13.09
C LEU A 238 0.48 18.75 13.56
N ASP A 239 0.44 19.46 14.67
CA ASP A 239 1.62 19.98 15.36
C ASP A 239 1.45 19.63 16.84
N ILE A 240 2.09 18.54 17.25
CA ILE A 240 1.93 17.99 18.60
C ILE A 240 3.17 18.37 19.39
N ARG A 241 3.00 19.26 20.37
CA ARG A 241 4.06 19.55 21.33
C ARG A 241 4.30 18.35 22.24
N ARG A 242 5.51 18.26 22.78
CA ARG A 242 5.90 17.22 23.72
C ARG A 242 5.04 17.20 24.99
N ASP A 243 4.62 18.37 25.48
CA ASP A 243 3.71 18.50 26.64
C ASP A 243 2.26 18.10 26.34
N GLN A 244 1.86 18.16 25.07
CA GLN A 244 0.57 17.68 24.58
C GLN A 244 0.56 16.16 24.35
N PHE A 245 1.74 15.53 24.23
CA PHE A 245 1.86 14.12 23.96
C PHE A 245 1.55 13.28 25.21
N LEU A 246 0.61 12.34 25.12
CA LEU A 246 0.18 11.54 26.26
C LEU A 246 0.86 10.15 26.25
N GLU A 247 0.69 9.41 25.16
CA GLU A 247 1.04 7.99 25.11
C GLU A 247 1.20 7.49 23.67
N ILE A 248 2.10 6.53 23.48
CA ILE A 248 2.20 5.70 22.28
C ILE A 248 1.49 4.37 22.55
N GLU A 249 0.31 4.20 21.96
CA GLU A 249 -0.39 2.92 21.94
C GLU A 249 0.14 2.04 20.80
N ARG A 250 0.25 0.74 21.06
CA ARG A 250 0.54 -0.27 20.03
C ARG A 250 -0.61 -1.24 19.95
N ARG A 251 -1.22 -1.37 18.76
CA ARG A 251 -2.40 -2.22 18.57
C ARG A 251 -2.36 -3.03 17.29
N LEU A 252 -2.60 -4.32 17.42
CA LEU A 252 -2.80 -5.23 16.30
C LEU A 252 -4.19 -5.03 15.68
N ASP A 253 -4.24 -4.67 14.40
CA ASP A 253 -5.49 -4.64 13.64
C ASP A 253 -5.80 -6.06 13.12
N LYS A 254 -6.59 -6.81 13.90
CA LYS A 254 -6.94 -8.21 13.59
C LYS A 254 -7.65 -8.38 12.24
N GLY A 255 -8.22 -7.31 11.68
CA GLY A 255 -8.85 -7.34 10.35
C GLY A 255 -7.90 -7.05 9.19
N SER A 256 -6.68 -6.58 9.47
CA SER A 256 -5.71 -6.20 8.43
C SER A 256 -4.85 -7.39 8.01
N MET A 257 -4.61 -7.53 6.70
CA MET A 257 -3.66 -8.52 6.16
C MET A 257 -2.24 -8.31 6.72
N ALA A 258 -1.87 -7.06 7.02
CA ALA A 258 -0.56 -6.74 7.59
C ALA A 258 -0.36 -7.36 8.99
N ALA A 259 -1.42 -7.61 9.75
CA ALA A 259 -1.33 -8.28 11.05
C ALA A 259 -0.78 -9.71 10.94
N TYR A 260 -1.03 -10.41 9.83
CA TYR A 260 -0.45 -11.74 9.56
C TYR A 260 1.07 -11.69 9.37
N ALA A 261 1.61 -10.53 9.00
CA ALA A 261 3.06 -10.28 8.93
C ALA A 261 3.62 -9.68 10.24
N GLY A 262 2.82 -9.62 11.31
CA GLY A 262 3.21 -9.05 12.60
C GLY A 262 3.20 -7.52 12.64
N ALA A 263 2.51 -6.85 11.71
CA ALA A 263 2.37 -5.40 11.74
C ALA A 263 1.46 -4.99 12.92
N VAL A 264 2.03 -4.23 13.85
CA VAL A 264 1.32 -3.64 14.99
C VAL A 264 1.26 -2.14 14.77
N HIS A 265 0.06 -1.59 14.58
CA HIS A 265 -0.12 -0.18 14.29
C HIS A 265 0.26 0.67 15.49
N VAL A 266 0.80 1.85 15.19
CA VAL A 266 1.15 2.88 16.17
C VAL A 266 -0.03 3.85 16.26
N ILE A 267 -0.53 4.07 17.47
CA ILE A 267 -1.60 5.04 17.74
C ILE A 267 -1.04 6.09 18.69
N LEU A 268 -1.05 7.35 18.26
CA LEU A 268 -0.69 8.48 19.11
C LEU A 268 -1.91 8.89 19.92
N ARG A 269 -1.75 9.04 21.24
CA ARG A 269 -2.67 9.77 22.10
C ARG A 269 -2.06 11.12 22.45
N TRP A 270 -2.80 12.18 22.23
CA TRP A 270 -2.34 13.54 22.50
C TRP A 270 -3.50 14.43 22.92
N ARG A 271 -3.20 15.59 23.48
CA ARG A 271 -4.18 16.58 23.94
C ARG A 271 -4.01 17.87 23.17
N ASP A 272 -5.10 18.45 22.67
CA ASP A 272 -5.03 19.75 22.02
C ASP A 272 -4.92 20.91 23.02
N ASP A 273 -4.80 22.14 22.52
CA ASP A 273 -4.74 23.35 23.37
C ASP A 273 -6.04 23.60 24.17
N GLN A 274 -7.16 22.95 23.81
CA GLN A 274 -8.42 23.01 24.55
C GLN A 274 -8.53 21.92 25.63
N GLY A 275 -7.52 21.07 25.75
CA GLY A 275 -7.50 19.98 26.70
C GLY A 275 -8.22 18.71 26.24
N GLN A 276 -8.68 18.65 24.99
CA GLN A 276 -9.38 17.48 24.45
C GLN A 276 -8.40 16.39 24.01
N GLU A 277 -8.70 15.13 24.35
CA GLU A 277 -7.87 13.99 23.94
C GLU A 277 -8.21 13.53 22.53
N HIS A 278 -7.18 13.37 21.72
CA HIS A 278 -7.24 12.90 20.34
C HIS A 278 -6.45 11.60 20.20
N ARG A 279 -6.88 10.77 19.25
CA ARG A 279 -6.20 9.52 18.89
C ARG A 279 -5.97 9.46 17.39
N THR A 280 -4.74 9.24 16.99
CA THR A 280 -4.36 9.18 15.57
C THR A 280 -3.56 7.92 15.30
N ARG A 281 -4.08 7.04 14.45
CA ARG A 281 -3.37 5.84 13.99
C ARG A 281 -2.43 6.22 12.85
N LEU A 282 -1.17 5.86 12.98
CA LEU A 282 -0.14 6.05 11.96
C LEU A 282 0.07 4.77 11.12
N HIS A 283 0.30 4.96 9.84
CA HIS A 283 0.67 3.96 8.84
C HIS A 283 1.99 4.34 8.17
N VAL A 284 2.73 3.39 7.61
CA VAL A 284 4.00 3.67 6.90
C VAL A 284 3.79 3.40 5.41
N GLU A 285 4.05 4.40 4.57
CA GLU A 285 3.58 4.45 3.18
C GLU A 285 4.65 4.07 2.13
N ASP A 286 5.87 3.77 2.56
CA ASP A 286 7.02 3.46 1.68
C ASP A 286 7.41 1.97 1.71
N CYS A 287 6.45 1.11 2.05
CA CYS A 287 6.69 -0.31 2.28
C CYS A 287 6.17 -1.17 1.12
N TRP A 288 7.08 -1.90 0.48
CA TRP A 288 6.77 -2.77 -0.65
C TRP A 288 6.13 -4.10 -0.24
N THR A 289 6.37 -4.56 0.98
CA THR A 289 5.87 -5.84 1.49
C THR A 289 5.25 -5.69 2.87
N LEU A 290 4.34 -6.59 3.23
CA LEU A 290 3.75 -6.62 4.59
C LEU A 290 4.82 -6.76 5.69
N THR A 291 5.90 -7.52 5.44
CA THR A 291 7.03 -7.63 6.39
C THR A 291 7.82 -6.32 6.49
N SER A 292 8.04 -5.61 5.38
CA SER A 292 8.67 -4.29 5.43
C SER A 292 7.80 -3.28 6.18
N MET A 293 6.47 -3.36 6.04
CA MET A 293 5.52 -2.53 6.78
C MET A 293 5.58 -2.80 8.29
N ALA A 294 5.60 -4.07 8.70
CA ALA A 294 5.76 -4.44 10.11
C ALA A 294 7.07 -3.87 10.70
N ARG A 295 8.19 -3.99 9.97
CA ARG A 295 9.47 -3.39 10.38
C ARG A 295 9.41 -1.88 10.42
N GLY A 296 8.81 -1.23 9.43
CA GLY A 296 8.64 0.23 9.39
C GLY A 296 7.82 0.74 10.57
N LEU A 297 6.73 0.06 10.94
CA LEU A 297 5.93 0.42 12.11
C LEU A 297 6.70 0.22 13.43
N ASN A 298 7.50 -0.84 13.55
CA ASN A 298 8.39 -1.04 14.70
C ASN A 298 9.43 0.09 14.81
N GLN A 299 10.05 0.47 13.69
CA GLN A 299 11.03 1.57 13.65
C GLN A 299 10.38 2.91 13.98
N LEU A 300 9.17 3.16 13.47
CA LEU A 300 8.39 4.37 13.77
C LEU A 300 8.06 4.43 15.27
N ALA A 301 7.60 3.34 15.86
CA ALA A 301 7.32 3.25 17.29
C ALA A 301 8.58 3.54 18.13
N ALA A 302 9.71 2.91 17.80
CA ALA A 302 10.98 3.14 18.49
C ALA A 302 11.44 4.60 18.37
N ARG A 303 11.31 5.21 17.20
CA ARG A 303 11.67 6.63 16.98
C ARG A 303 10.78 7.58 17.78
N LEU A 304 9.47 7.29 17.88
CA LEU A 304 8.55 8.05 18.72
C LEU A 304 8.86 7.91 20.21
N GLN A 305 9.23 6.71 20.66
CA GLN A 305 9.65 6.47 22.05
C GLN A 305 10.94 7.20 22.38
N GLN A 306 11.94 7.11 21.50
CA GLN A 306 13.19 7.85 21.64
C GLN A 306 12.92 9.35 21.69
N TRP A 307 12.12 9.86 20.75
CA TRP A 307 11.69 11.24 20.75
C TRP A 307 11.08 11.57 22.11
N GLN A 308 10.06 10.86 22.59
CA GLN A 308 9.42 11.10 23.89
C GLN A 308 10.38 11.07 25.09
N ALA A 309 11.40 10.21 25.06
CA ALA A 309 12.35 10.03 26.15
C ALA A 309 13.48 11.08 26.17
N GLU A 310 13.91 11.59 25.01
CA GLU A 310 14.99 12.57 24.94
C GLU A 310 14.55 13.91 25.55
N PRO A 311 15.22 14.40 26.61
CA PRO A 311 14.93 15.71 27.16
C PRO A 311 15.26 16.78 26.12
N SER A 312 14.44 17.81 26.11
CA SER A 312 14.60 19.02 25.32
C SER A 312 15.96 19.67 25.59
N THR A 313 16.98 19.27 24.84
CA THR A 313 18.20 20.07 24.78
C THR A 313 17.84 21.23 23.86
N PRO A 314 17.75 22.47 24.36
CA PRO A 314 17.30 23.59 23.53
C PRO A 314 18.17 23.62 22.27
N PRO A 315 17.56 23.60 21.07
CA PRO A 315 18.33 23.58 19.84
C PRO A 315 19.23 24.83 19.79
N PRO A 316 20.45 24.74 19.25
CA PRO A 316 21.21 25.94 18.93
C PRO A 316 20.32 26.86 18.07
N PRO A 317 20.34 28.18 18.31
CA PRO A 317 19.44 29.11 17.65
C PRO A 317 19.49 28.90 16.14
N ILE A 318 18.32 28.67 15.54
CA ILE A 318 18.16 28.58 14.09
C ILE A 318 18.74 29.88 13.52
N PRO A 319 19.72 29.83 12.60
CA PRO A 319 20.21 31.02 11.93
C PRO A 319 18.99 31.71 11.33
N ALA A 320 18.77 32.97 11.73
CA ALA A 320 17.70 33.77 11.17
C ALA A 320 17.78 33.65 9.64
N PRO A 321 16.63 33.54 8.93
CA PRO A 321 16.64 33.61 7.48
C PRO A 321 17.47 34.82 7.12
N SER A 322 18.59 34.61 6.41
CA SER A 322 19.42 35.70 5.95
C SER A 322 18.46 36.64 5.25
N THR A 323 18.20 37.79 5.84
CA THR A 323 17.54 38.88 5.16
C THR A 323 18.46 39.17 4.01
N GLY A 324 18.18 38.56 2.87
CA GLY A 324 18.85 38.89 1.64
C GLY A 324 18.65 40.38 1.52
N GLU A 325 19.74 41.12 1.68
CA GLU A 325 19.82 42.49 1.23
C GLU A 325 19.23 42.47 -0.18
N ALA A 326 18.06 43.09 -0.30
CA ALA A 326 17.51 43.43 -1.58
C ALA A 326 18.56 44.33 -2.22
N ALA A 327 19.40 43.73 -3.07
CA ALA A 327 20.35 44.46 -3.89
C ALA A 327 19.53 45.40 -4.78
N THR A 328 19.44 46.65 -4.34
CA THR A 328 18.97 47.77 -5.13
C THR A 328 19.91 47.95 -6.31
N ALA A 329 19.59 47.28 -7.42
CA ALA A 329 20.13 47.60 -8.73
C ALA A 329 19.44 48.89 -9.22
N SER A 330 20.02 50.01 -8.83
CA SER A 330 19.62 51.37 -9.24
C SER A 330 20.90 52.09 -9.69
N GLU A 331 21.37 51.82 -10.92
CA GLU A 331 22.39 52.60 -11.64
C GLU A 331 22.65 51.88 -12.98
N GLY A 332 22.58 52.46 -14.17
CA GLY A 332 22.09 53.74 -14.63
C GLY A 332 21.83 53.63 -16.14
N LEU A 333 20.73 54.22 -16.62
CA LEU A 333 20.61 54.51 -18.05
C LEU A 333 21.26 55.87 -18.29
N GLY A 334 22.53 55.83 -18.70
CA GLY A 334 23.21 56.97 -19.30
C GLY A 334 22.61 57.27 -20.67
N SER A 335 22.23 58.53 -20.87
CA SER A 335 21.94 59.11 -22.16
C SER A 335 23.23 59.25 -22.99
N ALA A 336 23.17 58.90 -24.27
CA ALA A 336 24.01 59.46 -25.32
C ALA A 336 23.50 59.06 -26.71
N GLY A 337 23.32 60.04 -27.60
CA GLY A 337 23.35 59.89 -29.06
C GLY A 337 22.01 59.73 -29.74
#